data_AF-Q4WJK5-F1
#
_entry.id   AF-Q4WJK5-F1
#
_cell.length_a   1.000
_cell.length_b   1.000
_cell.length_c   1.000
_cell.angle_alpha   90.00
_cell.angle_beta   90.00
_cell.angle_gamma   90.00
#
_symmetry.space_group_name_H-M   'P 1'
#
loop_
_entity.id
_entity.type
_entity.pdbx_description
1 polymer ?
#
loop_
_entity_poly.entity_id
_entity_poly.type
_entity_poly.pdbx_seq_one_letter_code
_entity_poly.pdbx_strand_id
1 'polypeptide(L)'
;MDQPPLSPPAEPESISTANLPSNAPVPLDSPLRTNPIHPSLPDIRVPGSPLRPYQYDPVTCTPIDLESDSFRTQLDHLRTEYATPSAALKAQEQVAKEAKRKIEEAEKKREEVQKAMDKKVKERDTEMKVLSKYQKSGTALRTLQKLGGSHNYVRCNRLRRRQNRQTGVYGQHNTAARSLKYGLMGK
;
A
#
# COMPACT_ATOMS: atom_id res chain seq x y z
N MET A 1 -1.59 48.11 -6.43
CA MET A 1 -0.62 47.53 -7.40
C MET A 1 -0.99 46.06 -7.45
N ASP A 2 -2.01 45.74 -8.24
CA ASP A 2 -2.64 44.42 -8.24
C ASP A 2 -2.71 43.96 -9.70
N GLN A 3 -1.67 43.25 -10.13
CA GLN A 3 -1.63 42.61 -11.43
C GLN A 3 -1.85 41.10 -11.22
N PRO A 4 -2.96 40.52 -11.72
CA PRO A 4 -3.13 39.08 -11.70
C PRO A 4 -2.16 38.41 -12.67
N PRO A 5 -1.70 37.17 -12.41
CA PRO A 5 -0.74 36.48 -13.27
C PRO A 5 -1.36 36.16 -14.63
N LEU A 6 -0.56 36.37 -15.68
CA LEU A 6 -0.91 36.12 -17.08
C LEU A 6 -1.19 34.62 -17.31
N SER A 7 -2.34 34.30 -17.90
CA SER A 7 -2.69 32.97 -18.38
C SER A 7 -1.68 32.47 -19.44
N PRO A 8 -1.46 31.15 -19.56
CA PRO A 8 -0.56 30.59 -20.56
C PRO A 8 -1.06 30.83 -22.00
N PRO A 9 -0.16 30.87 -23.00
CA PRO A 9 -0.49 31.16 -24.40
C PRO A 9 -1.36 30.06 -25.01
N ALA A 10 -2.24 30.47 -25.94
CA ALA A 10 -3.12 29.58 -26.68
C ALA A 10 -2.31 28.56 -27.53
N GLU A 11 -2.76 27.31 -27.49
CA GLU A 11 -2.25 26.19 -28.29
C GLU A 11 -2.55 26.47 -29.78
N PRO A 12 -1.60 26.27 -30.71
CA PRO A 12 -1.88 26.45 -32.13
C PRO A 12 -2.85 25.36 -32.60
N GLU A 13 -3.97 25.80 -33.18
CA GLU A 13 -4.96 24.95 -33.84
C GLU A 13 -4.28 24.09 -34.91
N SER A 14 -4.13 22.80 -34.63
CA SER A 14 -3.78 21.81 -35.63
C SER A 14 -4.98 21.59 -36.56
N ILE A 15 -4.91 22.30 -37.67
CA ILE A 15 -5.61 22.16 -38.94
C ILE A 15 -6.06 20.72 -39.26
N SER A 16 -7.31 20.64 -39.75
CA SER A 16 -7.92 19.49 -40.46
C SER A 16 -8.61 18.42 -39.61
N THR A 17 -9.59 18.86 -38.82
CA THR A 17 -10.78 18.06 -38.48
C THR A 17 -11.64 17.83 -39.72
N ALA A 18 -11.18 16.99 -40.66
CA ALA A 18 -12.03 16.51 -41.75
C ALA A 18 -12.59 15.13 -41.37
N ASN A 19 -13.77 15.16 -40.76
CA ASN A 19 -14.79 14.10 -40.73
C ASN A 19 -14.36 12.72 -40.21
N LEU A 20 -14.70 12.40 -38.96
CA LEU A 20 -15.12 11.04 -38.65
C LEU A 20 -16.20 11.05 -37.54
N PRO A 21 -17.47 10.75 -37.85
CA PRO A 21 -18.43 10.36 -36.83
C PRO A 21 -18.25 8.87 -36.59
N SER A 22 -17.77 8.44 -35.42
CA SER A 22 -18.22 7.19 -34.81
C SER A 22 -17.52 6.96 -33.47
N ASN A 23 -18.29 6.70 -32.42
CA ASN A 23 -17.84 6.02 -31.19
C ASN A 23 -17.40 4.56 -31.46
N ALA A 24 -17.05 4.20 -32.69
CA ALA A 24 -16.58 2.87 -33.05
C ALA A 24 -15.07 2.74 -32.73
N PRO A 25 -14.63 1.56 -32.28
CA PRO A 25 -13.21 1.31 -32.05
C PRO A 25 -12.43 1.51 -33.35
N VAL A 26 -11.46 2.42 -33.31
CA VAL A 26 -10.53 2.68 -34.41
C VAL A 26 -9.78 1.39 -34.76
N PRO A 27 -9.82 0.91 -36.02
CA PRO A 27 -9.14 -0.32 -36.43
C PRO A 27 -7.64 -0.30 -36.10
N LEU A 28 -7.08 -1.46 -35.72
CA LEU A 28 -5.66 -1.59 -35.38
C LEU A 28 -4.75 -1.22 -36.55
N ASP A 29 -5.19 -1.45 -37.79
CA ASP A 29 -4.44 -1.14 -39.01
C ASP A 29 -4.56 0.33 -39.46
N SER A 30 -5.31 1.17 -38.72
CA SER A 30 -5.50 2.55 -39.11
C SER A 30 -4.21 3.38 -38.95
N PRO A 31 -3.94 4.34 -39.85
CA PRO A 31 -2.79 5.24 -39.75
C PRO A 31 -2.71 6.00 -38.41
N LEU A 32 -3.85 6.24 -37.77
CA LEU A 32 -3.94 6.89 -36.47
C LEU A 32 -3.35 6.06 -35.32
N ARG A 33 -3.31 4.72 -35.47
CA ARG A 33 -2.71 3.80 -34.49
C ARG A 33 -1.31 3.33 -34.89
N THR A 34 -1.00 3.35 -36.18
CA THR A 34 0.26 2.83 -36.72
C THR A 34 1.32 3.90 -36.97
N ASN A 35 0.95 5.19 -37.08
CA ASN A 35 1.93 6.26 -37.19
C ASN A 35 2.51 6.61 -35.81
N PRO A 36 3.84 6.60 -35.65
CA PRO A 36 4.46 7.00 -34.40
C PRO A 36 4.17 8.47 -34.08
N ILE A 37 3.86 8.76 -32.82
CA ILE A 37 3.52 10.11 -32.34
C ILE A 37 4.70 11.08 -32.56
N HIS A 38 5.93 10.56 -32.61
CA HIS A 38 7.13 11.35 -32.86
C HIS A 38 8.13 10.56 -33.71
N PRO A 39 8.86 11.20 -34.65
CA PRO A 39 9.81 10.50 -35.54
C PRO A 39 10.97 9.80 -34.83
N SER A 40 11.23 10.14 -33.57
CA SER A 40 12.28 9.49 -32.75
C SER A 40 11.79 8.26 -31.99
N LEU A 41 10.48 7.97 -31.99
CA LEU A 41 9.95 6.77 -31.35
C LEU A 41 10.12 5.59 -32.31
N PRO A 42 10.64 4.45 -31.83
CA PRO A 42 10.73 3.25 -32.64
C PRO A 42 9.32 2.80 -33.04
N ASP A 43 9.17 2.41 -34.29
CA ASP A 43 7.95 1.83 -34.83
C ASP A 43 7.79 0.41 -34.27
N ILE A 44 7.13 0.27 -33.12
CA ILE A 44 6.86 -1.03 -32.49
C ILE A 44 5.70 -1.69 -33.24
N ARG A 45 6.00 -2.25 -34.41
CA ARG A 45 5.04 -3.03 -35.18
C ARG A 45 4.82 -4.37 -34.49
N VAL A 46 3.62 -4.60 -34.00
CA VAL A 46 3.15 -5.97 -33.76
C VAL A 46 3.11 -6.64 -35.14
N PRO A 47 3.83 -7.75 -35.36
CA PRO A 47 3.80 -8.41 -36.67
C PRO A 47 2.37 -8.75 -37.08
N GLY A 48 1.97 -8.31 -38.28
CA GLY A 48 0.58 -8.39 -38.76
C GLY A 48 0.08 -9.79 -39.11
N SER A 49 0.92 -10.82 -38.97
CA SER A 49 0.53 -12.23 -39.10
C SER A 49 0.24 -12.85 -37.73
N PRO A 50 -0.60 -13.89 -37.63
CA PRO A 50 -0.81 -14.60 -36.38
C PRO A 50 0.52 -15.08 -35.81
N LEU A 51 0.96 -14.44 -34.73
CA LEU A 51 2.21 -14.78 -34.09
C LEU A 51 2.12 -16.17 -33.49
N ARG A 52 3.10 -17.02 -33.80
CA ARG A 52 3.20 -18.31 -33.13
C ARG A 52 3.65 -18.06 -31.69
N PRO A 53 2.92 -18.54 -30.66
CA PRO A 53 3.19 -18.19 -29.26
C PRO A 53 4.60 -18.52 -28.77
N TYR A 54 5.28 -19.46 -29.42
CA TYR A 54 6.63 -19.91 -29.05
C TYR A 54 7.76 -19.16 -29.77
N GLN A 55 7.46 -18.16 -30.60
CA GLN A 55 8.47 -17.41 -31.36
C GLN A 55 8.74 -16.01 -30.79
N TYR A 56 7.92 -15.55 -29.84
CA TYR A 56 7.99 -14.19 -29.30
C TYR A 56 7.86 -14.21 -27.78
N ASP A 57 8.56 -13.29 -27.13
CA ASP A 57 8.42 -13.07 -25.69
C ASP A 57 7.01 -12.47 -25.41
N PRO A 58 6.20 -13.08 -24.53
CA PRO A 58 4.85 -12.61 -24.25
C PRO A 58 4.77 -11.24 -23.54
N VAL A 59 5.87 -10.76 -22.96
CA VAL A 59 5.93 -9.47 -22.25
C VAL A 59 6.49 -8.37 -23.15
N THR A 60 7.57 -8.66 -23.87
CA THR A 60 8.28 -7.65 -24.67
C THR A 60 7.89 -7.67 -26.15
N CYS A 61 7.17 -8.69 -26.61
CA CYS A 61 6.82 -8.92 -28.02
C CYS A 61 8.05 -8.95 -28.96
N THR A 62 9.25 -9.18 -28.43
CA THR A 62 10.46 -9.32 -29.24
C THR A 62 10.59 -10.74 -29.77
N PRO A 63 11.08 -10.94 -31.01
CA PRO A 63 11.40 -12.26 -31.52
C PRO A 63 12.37 -12.98 -30.57
N ILE A 64 12.08 -14.24 -30.25
CA ILE A 64 12.98 -15.09 -29.48
C ILE A 64 14.14 -15.50 -30.40
N ASP A 65 15.36 -15.16 -29.99
CA ASP A 65 16.57 -15.57 -30.68
C ASP A 65 16.92 -17.03 -30.36
N LEU A 66 16.37 -17.94 -31.18
CA LEU A 66 16.59 -19.38 -31.10
C LEU A 66 18.01 -19.81 -31.51
N GLU A 67 18.76 -18.92 -32.18
CA GLU A 67 20.13 -19.20 -32.64
C GLU A 67 21.19 -18.74 -31.65
N SER A 68 20.84 -17.85 -30.72
CA SER A 68 21.72 -17.44 -29.64
C SER A 68 22.23 -18.63 -28.82
N ASP A 69 23.55 -18.63 -28.58
CA ASP A 69 24.21 -19.66 -27.75
C ASP A 69 23.64 -19.67 -26.32
N SER A 70 23.20 -18.53 -25.80
CA SER A 70 22.55 -18.43 -24.49
C SER A 70 21.21 -19.18 -24.44
N PHE A 71 20.40 -19.09 -25.48
CA PHE A 71 19.12 -19.81 -25.52
C PHE A 71 19.35 -21.32 -25.68
N ARG A 72 20.28 -21.72 -26.55
CA ARG A 72 20.63 -23.12 -26.78
C ARG A 72 21.15 -23.80 -25.53
N THR A 73 22.09 -23.16 -24.82
CA THR A 73 22.65 -23.68 -23.56
C THR A 73 21.59 -23.83 -22.47
N GLN A 74 20.68 -22.85 -22.32
CA GLN A 74 19.56 -22.96 -21.38
C GLN A 74 18.61 -24.10 -21.74
N LEU A 75 18.31 -24.26 -23.04
CA LEU A 75 17.41 -25.29 -23.52
C LEU A 75 18.02 -26.69 -23.34
N ASP A 76 19.32 -26.85 -23.61
CA ASP A 76 20.03 -28.10 -23.38
C ASP A 76 20.13 -28.44 -21.89
N HIS A 77 20.35 -27.44 -21.02
CA HIS A 77 20.27 -27.64 -19.57
C HIS A 77 18.89 -28.18 -19.16
N LEU A 78 17.81 -27.55 -19.61
CA LEU A 78 16.45 -28.01 -19.30
C LEU A 78 16.16 -29.43 -19.81
N ARG A 79 16.70 -29.80 -20.98
CA ARG A 79 16.61 -31.17 -21.50
C ARG A 79 17.35 -32.17 -20.64
N THR A 80 18.51 -31.80 -20.08
CA THR A 80 19.25 -32.67 -19.15
C THR A 80 18.56 -32.81 -17.81
N GLU A 81 17.97 -31.73 -17.29
CA GLU A 81 17.28 -31.69 -16.00
C GLU A 81 15.93 -32.43 -16.07
N TYR A 82 15.20 -32.28 -17.18
CA TYR A 82 13.88 -32.86 -17.39
C TYR A 82 13.84 -33.73 -18.65
N ALA A 83 14.53 -34.87 -18.60
CA ALA A 83 14.63 -35.79 -19.73
C ALA A 83 13.29 -36.40 -20.20
N THR A 84 12.25 -36.37 -19.36
CA THR A 84 10.91 -36.86 -19.73
C THR A 84 9.83 -35.79 -19.53
N PRO A 85 8.79 -35.75 -20.39
CA PRO A 85 7.68 -34.81 -20.22
C PRO A 85 6.97 -34.95 -18.87
N SER A 86 6.88 -36.16 -18.33
CA SER A 86 6.28 -36.41 -17.01
C SER A 86 7.11 -35.82 -15.87
N ALA A 87 8.45 -35.85 -15.97
CA ALA A 87 9.32 -35.20 -15.00
C ALA A 87 9.18 -33.67 -15.04
N ALA A 88 9.10 -33.08 -16.24
CA ALA A 88 8.87 -31.64 -16.41
C ALA A 88 7.55 -31.19 -15.76
N LEU A 89 6.46 -31.93 -15.97
CA LEU A 89 5.16 -31.63 -15.37
C LEU A 89 5.18 -31.73 -13.84
N LYS A 90 5.85 -32.75 -13.28
CA LYS A 90 5.98 -32.88 -11.82
C LYS A 90 6.81 -31.74 -11.21
N ALA A 91 7.86 -31.31 -11.88
CA ALA A 91 8.68 -30.19 -11.43
C ALA A 91 7.87 -28.88 -11.44
N GLN A 92 7.11 -28.64 -12.50
CA GLN A 92 6.20 -27.50 -12.57
C GLN A 92 5.17 -27.52 -11.43
N GLU A 93 4.60 -28.69 -11.12
CA GLU A 93 3.64 -28.85 -10.02
C GLU A 93 4.28 -28.55 -8.65
N GLN A 94 5.51 -29.00 -8.41
CA GLN A 94 6.26 -28.69 -7.19
C GLN A 94 6.51 -27.19 -7.05
N VAL A 95 7.01 -26.55 -8.10
CA VAL A 95 7.23 -25.09 -8.12
C VAL A 95 5.91 -24.34 -7.87
N ALA A 96 4.81 -24.79 -8.48
CA ALA A 96 3.49 -24.20 -8.25
C ALA A 96 3.02 -24.36 -6.80
N LYS A 97 3.27 -25.52 -6.16
CA LYS A 97 2.96 -25.75 -4.74
C LYS A 97 3.79 -24.85 -3.82
N GLU A 98 5.08 -24.71 -4.09
CA GLU A 98 5.95 -23.82 -3.32
C GLU A 98 5.55 -22.35 -3.46
N ALA A 99 5.21 -21.91 -4.67
CA ALA A 99 4.71 -20.56 -4.90
C ALA A 99 3.41 -20.29 -4.13
N LYS A 100 2.46 -21.22 -4.17
CA LYS A 100 1.21 -21.14 -3.39
C LYS A 100 1.49 -21.03 -1.89
N ARG A 101 2.40 -21.85 -1.37
CA ARG A 101 2.79 -21.80 0.04
C ARG A 101 3.39 -20.44 0.41
N LYS A 102 4.27 -19.88 -0.42
CA LYS A 102 4.86 -18.55 -0.19
C LYS A 102 3.80 -17.44 -0.17
N ILE A 103 2.78 -17.54 -1.03
CA ILE A 103 1.66 -16.59 -1.06
C ILE A 103 0.85 -16.70 0.25
N GLU A 104 0.49 -17.91 0.66
CA GLU A 104 -0.28 -18.14 1.90
C GLU A 104 0.48 -17.66 3.14
N GLU A 105 1.78 -17.94 3.23
CA GLU A 105 2.62 -17.44 4.32
C GLU A 105 2.70 -15.90 4.34
N ALA A 106 2.75 -15.26 3.17
CA ALA A 106 2.74 -13.81 3.06
C ALA A 106 1.38 -13.21 3.44
N GLU A 107 0.27 -13.83 3.05
CA GLU A 107 -1.09 -13.43 3.41
C GLU A 107 -1.33 -13.54 4.91
N LYS A 108 -0.92 -14.65 5.53
CA LYS A 108 -1.01 -14.83 6.98
C LYS A 108 -0.27 -13.73 7.76
N LYS A 109 0.94 -13.38 7.33
CA LYS A 109 1.70 -12.27 7.94
C LYS A 109 0.99 -10.93 7.81
N ARG A 110 0.37 -10.67 6.65
CA ARG A 110 -0.43 -9.44 6.44
C ARG A 110 -1.65 -9.41 7.37
N GLU A 111 -2.34 -10.54 7.52
CA GLU A 111 -3.49 -10.64 8.42
C GLU A 111 -3.09 -10.41 9.90
N GLU A 112 -1.98 -11.00 10.33
CA GLU A 112 -1.45 -10.81 11.70
C GLU A 112 -1.08 -9.35 11.97
N VAL A 113 -0.41 -8.69 11.02
CA VAL A 113 -0.08 -7.25 11.12
C VAL A 113 -1.36 -6.41 11.18
N GLN A 114 -2.34 -6.70 10.32
CA GLN A 114 -3.61 -5.97 10.33
C GLN A 114 -4.34 -6.11 11.68
N LYS A 115 -4.42 -7.33 12.23
CA LYS A 115 -5.01 -7.58 13.55
C LYS A 115 -4.28 -6.81 14.67
N ALA A 116 -2.95 -6.75 14.60
CA ALA A 116 -2.14 -5.99 15.56
C ALA A 116 -2.41 -4.48 15.46
N MET A 117 -2.52 -3.95 14.24
CA MET A 117 -2.87 -2.56 13.98
C MET A 117 -4.26 -2.21 14.51
N ASP A 118 -5.27 -3.04 14.21
CA ASP A 118 -6.65 -2.82 14.68
C ASP A 118 -6.73 -2.84 16.21
N LYS A 119 -5.97 -3.73 16.86
CA LYS A 119 -5.85 -3.75 18.32
C LYS A 119 -5.26 -2.45 18.85
N LYS A 120 -4.17 -1.96 18.25
CA LYS A 120 -3.53 -0.69 18.65
C LYS A 120 -4.42 0.52 18.42
N VAL A 121 -5.22 0.53 17.36
CA VAL A 121 -6.21 1.58 17.11
C VAL A 121 -7.27 1.59 18.20
N LYS A 122 -7.81 0.42 18.59
CA LYS A 122 -8.80 0.31 19.68
C LYS A 122 -8.22 0.78 21.02
N GLU A 123 -6.99 0.37 21.35
CA GLU A 123 -6.29 0.84 22.55
C GLU A 123 -6.18 2.38 22.55
N ARG A 124 -5.66 2.95 21.46
CA ARG A 124 -5.52 4.41 21.29
C ARG A 124 -6.87 5.13 21.40
N ASP A 125 -7.95 4.62 20.82
CA ASP A 125 -9.28 5.24 20.90
C ASP A 125 -9.82 5.28 22.32
N THR A 126 -9.65 4.19 23.07
CA THR A 126 -10.06 4.16 24.48
C THR A 126 -9.25 5.14 25.33
N GLU A 127 -7.93 5.21 25.13
CA GLU A 127 -7.06 6.19 25.80
C GLU A 127 -7.47 7.63 25.46
N MET A 128 -7.73 7.93 24.18
CA MET A 128 -8.18 9.24 23.74
C MET A 128 -9.53 9.62 24.34
N LYS A 129 -10.46 8.67 24.44
CA LYS A 129 -11.76 8.89 25.08
C LYS A 129 -11.59 9.21 26.57
N VAL A 130 -10.68 8.52 27.26
CA VAL A 130 -10.36 8.78 28.66
C VAL A 130 -9.72 10.16 28.83
N LEU A 131 -8.72 10.50 28.03
CA LEU A 131 -8.06 11.81 28.05
C LEU A 131 -9.04 12.95 27.78
N SER A 132 -9.94 12.79 26.81
CA SER A 132 -10.98 13.78 26.50
C SER A 132 -11.91 14.04 27.70
N LYS A 133 -12.30 13.00 28.45
CA LYS A 133 -13.10 13.16 29.68
C LYS A 133 -12.33 13.94 30.76
N TYR A 134 -11.05 13.66 30.95
CA TYR A 134 -10.21 14.40 31.90
C TYR A 134 -10.00 15.87 31.49
N GLN A 135 -9.82 16.13 30.19
CA GLN A 135 -9.70 17.50 29.69
C GLN A 135 -11.01 18.27 29.86
N LYS A 136 -12.16 17.69 29.49
CA LYS A 136 -13.48 18.31 29.66
C LYS A 136 -13.82 18.60 31.13
N SER A 137 -13.52 17.66 32.03
CA SER A 137 -13.71 17.90 33.47
C SER A 137 -12.71 18.92 34.03
N GLY A 138 -11.46 18.93 33.53
CA GLY A 138 -10.46 19.92 33.90
C GLY A 138 -10.73 21.33 33.37
N THR A 139 -11.36 21.47 32.19
CA THR A 139 -11.81 22.77 31.68
C THR A 139 -13.07 23.23 32.39
N ALA A 140 -14.02 22.34 32.68
CA ALA A 140 -15.22 22.65 33.49
C ALA A 140 -14.85 23.11 34.92
N LEU A 141 -13.88 22.47 35.57
CA LEU A 141 -13.38 22.91 36.87
C LEU A 141 -12.69 24.28 36.80
N ARG A 142 -11.97 24.57 35.71
CA ARG A 142 -11.34 25.88 35.49
C ARG A 142 -12.36 26.97 35.17
N THR A 143 -13.42 26.69 34.42
CA THR A 143 -14.49 27.66 34.17
C THR A 143 -15.33 27.92 35.41
N LEU A 144 -15.63 26.89 36.22
CA LEU A 144 -16.29 27.07 37.51
C LEU A 144 -15.43 27.86 38.52
N GLN A 145 -14.10 27.69 38.49
CA GLN A 145 -13.19 28.50 39.30
C GLN A 145 -13.15 29.98 38.86
N LYS A 146 -13.34 30.25 37.56
CA LYS A 146 -13.43 31.61 37.01
C LYS A 146 -14.81 32.26 37.25
N LEU A 147 -15.89 31.48 37.26
CA LEU A 147 -17.27 31.96 37.36
C LEU A 147 -17.83 31.96 38.81
N GLY A 148 -17.21 31.22 39.73
CA GLY A 148 -17.67 31.12 41.12
C GLY A 148 -16.55 31.42 42.11
N GLY A 149 -16.67 32.55 42.81
CA GLY A 149 -15.76 32.95 43.89
C GLY A 149 -15.50 31.80 44.87
N SER A 150 -14.21 31.54 45.13
CA SER A 150 -13.51 30.78 46.18
C SER A 150 -14.27 29.69 46.98
N HIS A 151 -15.47 29.96 47.48
CA HIS A 151 -16.20 29.13 48.43
C HIS A 151 -16.78 27.84 47.82
N ASN A 152 -17.33 27.88 46.60
CA ASN A 152 -17.90 26.70 45.95
C ASN A 152 -16.82 25.75 45.38
N TYR A 153 -15.66 26.28 45.01
CA TYR A 153 -14.52 25.52 44.51
C TYR A 153 -13.92 24.58 45.57
N VAL A 154 -13.81 25.05 46.83
CA VAL A 154 -13.31 24.24 47.95
C VAL A 154 -14.28 23.10 48.28
N ARG A 155 -15.59 23.35 48.21
CA ARG A 155 -16.63 22.33 48.45
C ARG A 155 -16.63 21.24 47.38
N CYS A 156 -16.54 21.61 46.09
CA CYS A 156 -16.43 20.66 44.98
C CYS A 156 -15.15 19.82 45.03
N ASN A 157 -14.01 20.42 45.38
CA ASN A 157 -12.75 19.66 45.54
C ASN A 157 -12.80 18.68 46.70
N ARG A 158 -13.48 19.03 47.80
CA ARG A 158 -13.67 18.13 48.95
C ARG A 158 -14.55 16.93 48.59
N LEU A 159 -15.60 17.14 47.78
CA LEU A 159 -16.45 16.07 47.25
C LEU A 159 -15.70 15.18 46.25
N ARG A 160 -14.91 15.75 45.33
CA ARG A 160 -14.08 14.99 44.39
C ARG A 160 -13.06 14.10 45.09
N ARG A 161 -12.42 14.60 46.17
CA ARG A 161 -11.48 13.80 46.99
C ARG A 161 -12.17 12.66 47.74
N ARG A 162 -13.42 12.83 48.17
CA ARG A 162 -14.21 11.76 48.80
C ARG A 162 -14.62 10.69 47.79
N GLN A 163 -15.05 11.11 46.59
CA GLN A 163 -15.44 10.19 45.53
C GLN A 163 -14.24 9.35 45.03
N ASN A 164 -13.06 9.96 44.85
CA ASN A 164 -11.83 9.24 44.51
C ASN A 164 -11.33 8.31 45.63
N ARG A 165 -11.68 8.55 46.90
CA ARG A 165 -11.39 7.62 48.00
C ARG A 165 -12.33 6.42 48.01
N GLN A 166 -13.60 6.61 47.63
CA GLN A 166 -14.58 5.53 47.54
C GLN A 166 -14.34 4.59 46.35
N THR A 167 -13.78 5.08 45.24
CA THR A 167 -13.53 4.27 44.04
C THR A 167 -12.24 3.45 44.05
N GLY A 168 -11.45 3.50 45.12
CA GLY A 168 -10.58 2.41 45.59
C GLY A 168 -9.53 1.74 44.67
N VAL A 169 -9.36 2.10 43.39
CA VAL A 169 -8.48 1.33 42.48
C VAL A 169 -7.82 2.24 41.44
N TYR A 170 -6.57 1.91 41.10
CA TYR A 170 -5.66 2.50 40.11
C TYR A 170 -4.65 3.53 40.62
N GLY A 171 -3.71 3.05 41.43
CA GLY A 171 -2.45 3.78 41.67
C GLY A 171 -1.25 2.94 42.12
N GLN A 172 -1.35 1.60 42.22
CA GLN A 172 -0.31 0.78 42.90
C GLN A 172 0.27 -0.39 42.08
N HIS A 173 -0.22 -0.71 40.87
CA HIS A 173 0.21 -1.93 40.16
C HIS A 173 1.25 -1.77 39.02
N ASN A 174 1.88 -0.60 38.83
CA ASN A 174 2.79 -0.40 37.69
C ASN A 174 4.23 0.01 38.03
N THR A 175 4.68 -0.18 39.28
CA THR A 175 6.08 0.08 39.66
C THR A 175 6.95 -1.18 39.71
N ALA A 176 6.37 -2.38 39.81
CA ALA A 176 7.16 -3.62 39.86
C ALA A 176 7.69 -4.11 38.49
N ALA A 177 7.01 -3.79 37.38
CA ALA A 177 7.39 -4.28 36.05
C ALA A 177 8.50 -3.47 35.36
N ARG A 178 8.92 -2.32 35.91
CA ARG A 178 10.01 -1.50 35.34
C ARG A 178 11.41 -1.84 35.86
N SER A 179 11.53 -2.65 36.92
CA SER A 179 12.84 -2.98 37.51
C SER A 179 13.52 -4.22 36.90
N LEU A 180 12.83 -5.03 36.09
CA LEU A 180 13.38 -6.27 35.53
C LEU A 180 13.93 -6.15 34.10
N LYS A 181 13.88 -4.98 33.47
CA LYS A 181 14.34 -4.80 32.08
C LYS A 181 15.69 -4.10 31.91
N TYR A 182 16.35 -3.69 32.99
CA TYR A 182 17.67 -3.04 32.95
C TYR A 182 18.75 -3.76 33.78
N GLY A 183 18.62 -5.08 34.00
CA GLY A 183 19.56 -5.87 34.78
C GLY A 183 20.38 -6.91 33.99
N LEU A 184 20.33 -6.93 32.66
CA LEU A 184 20.95 -7.99 31.84
C LEU A 184 21.76 -7.43 30.65
N MET A 185 22.42 -6.29 30.87
CA MET A 185 23.56 -5.87 30.05
C MET A 185 24.64 -5.33 30.97
N GLY A 186 25.53 -6.20 31.44
CA GLY A 186 26.64 -5.83 32.29
C GLY A 186 27.47 -7.00 32.78
N LYS A 187 28.47 -7.35 31.97
CA LYS A 187 29.60 -8.28 32.19
C LYS A 187 29.37 -9.73 31.80
#